data_AF-A0A084SUR0-F1
#
_entry.id   AF-A0A084SUR0-F1
#
_cell.length_a   1.000
_cell.length_b   1.000
_cell.length_c   1.000
_cell.angle_alpha   90.00
_cell.angle_beta   90.00
_cell.angle_gamma   90.00
#
_symmetry.space_group_name_H-M   'P 1'
#
loop_
_entity.id
_entity.type
_entity.pdbx_description
1 polymer ?
#
loop_
_entity_poly.entity_id
_entity_poly.type
_entity_poly.pdbx_seq_one_letter_code
_entity_poly.pdbx_strand_id
1 'polypeptide(L)'
;MLQLAVADAGIGIPASLRALHPNLSDPEAALEKSLWPHISGTFEEGLTGTQQNAGMGLFFIAEMAKLTGGTLLIATRGATLLLSGWVDEEGNHDLRFIEPRGIGFPGTLVVFELPVGGVVDYPALIETIKERAKQRTPQRAIHRWIRFDPAPPEATVFEIQKQAENTPAAIQLAQSEITPRILRREPIVLDFSGLRILTQSYLHSLLFEPLRLAWALRTPIYVRSVEPAVRSNLELLENYALAG
;
A
#
# COMPACT_ATOMS: atom_id res chain seq x y z
N MET A 1 15.62 5.62 30.88
CA MET A 1 15.78 4.99 29.55
C MET A 1 14.80 3.83 29.49
N LEU A 2 14.02 3.71 28.42
CA LEU A 2 13.13 2.58 28.16
C LEU A 2 13.83 1.67 27.15
N GLN A 3 13.90 0.38 27.44
CA GLN A 3 14.48 -0.61 26.54
C GLN A 3 13.47 -1.74 26.35
N LEU A 4 13.27 -2.14 25.10
CA LEU A 4 12.39 -3.24 24.73
C LEU A 4 13.15 -4.16 23.77
N ALA A 5 13.17 -5.45 24.09
CA ALA A 5 13.78 -6.47 23.25
C ALA A 5 12.75 -7.56 22.95
N VAL A 6 12.59 -7.88 21.68
CA VAL A 6 11.72 -8.97 21.19
C VAL A 6 12.56 -9.88 20.32
N ALA A 7 12.50 -11.18 20.60
CA ALA A 7 13.20 -12.19 19.82
C ALA A 7 12.25 -13.34 19.49
N ASP A 8 12.35 -13.85 18.27
CA ASP A 8 11.62 -15.03 17.81
C ASP A 8 12.54 -15.98 17.02
N ALA A 9 12.18 -17.26 17.00
CA ALA A 9 12.90 -18.31 16.27
C ALA A 9 12.28 -18.60 14.88
N GLY A 10 11.60 -17.62 14.28
CA GLY A 10 10.92 -17.74 13.01
C GLY A 10 11.87 -17.73 11.80
N ILE A 11 11.29 -17.49 10.62
CA ILE A 11 12.01 -17.59 9.34
C ILE A 11 12.98 -16.42 9.07
N GLY A 12 12.86 -15.33 9.82
CA GLY A 12 13.63 -14.10 9.64
C GLY A 12 13.09 -13.19 8.53
N ILE A 13 13.49 -11.91 8.58
CA ILE A 13 13.00 -10.85 7.68
C ILE A 13 13.30 -11.14 6.20
N PRO A 14 14.52 -11.56 5.79
CA PRO A 14 14.81 -11.80 4.38
C PRO A 14 14.00 -12.95 3.78
N ALA A 15 13.68 -13.97 4.59
CA ALA A 15 12.86 -15.09 4.14
C ALA A 15 11.37 -14.72 4.10
N SER A 16 10.88 -13.89 5.04
CA SER A 16 9.48 -13.47 5.04
C SER A 16 9.17 -12.56 3.85
N LEU A 17 10.05 -11.61 3.50
CA LEU A 17 9.82 -10.70 2.38
C LEU A 17 9.90 -11.36 1.00
N ARG A 18 10.55 -12.52 0.89
CA ARG A 18 10.82 -13.19 -0.40
C ARG A 18 9.57 -13.52 -1.21
N ALA A 19 8.45 -13.79 -0.54
CA ALA A 19 7.18 -14.12 -1.21
C ALA A 19 6.66 -12.96 -2.08
N LEU A 20 6.83 -11.72 -1.62
CA LEU A 20 6.26 -10.52 -2.26
C LEU A 20 7.33 -9.58 -2.83
N HIS A 21 8.58 -9.75 -2.42
CA HIS A 21 9.73 -8.99 -2.87
C HIS A 21 10.87 -9.95 -3.26
N PRO A 22 10.70 -10.78 -4.31
CA PRO A 22 11.67 -11.81 -4.69
C PRO A 22 13.04 -11.24 -5.09
N ASN A 23 13.09 -9.96 -5.47
CA ASN A 23 14.33 -9.26 -5.82
C ASN A 23 15.17 -8.83 -4.59
N LEU A 24 14.63 -8.93 -3.37
CA LEU A 24 15.36 -8.67 -2.10
C LEU A 24 16.00 -9.96 -1.59
N SER A 25 16.93 -10.52 -2.37
CA SER A 25 17.64 -11.76 -2.01
C SER A 25 18.80 -11.54 -1.04
N ASP A 26 19.36 -10.33 -1.01
CA ASP A 26 20.42 -9.94 -0.09
C ASP A 26 19.87 -9.62 1.31
N PRO A 27 20.39 -10.24 2.40
CA PRO A 27 19.89 -10.03 3.76
C PRO A 27 19.97 -8.58 4.25
N GLU A 28 21.04 -7.86 3.91
CA GLU A 28 21.21 -6.45 4.30
C GLU A 28 20.19 -5.58 3.58
N ALA A 29 20.07 -5.70 2.25
CA ALA A 29 19.08 -4.98 1.46
C ALA A 29 17.63 -5.28 1.90
N ALA A 30 17.32 -6.55 2.21
CA ALA A 30 16.01 -6.93 2.72
C ALA A 30 15.71 -6.30 4.08
N LEU A 31 16.71 -6.29 4.98
CA LEU A 31 16.57 -5.68 6.30
C LEU A 31 16.41 -4.16 6.22
N GLU A 32 17.25 -3.47 5.44
CA GLU A 32 17.10 -2.02 5.20
C GLU A 32 15.72 -1.70 4.62
N LYS A 33 15.29 -2.47 3.62
CA LYS A 33 14.00 -2.26 2.96
C LYS A 33 12.82 -2.51 3.90
N SER A 34 12.94 -3.43 4.87
CA SER A 34 11.89 -3.69 5.88
C SER A 34 11.57 -2.50 6.78
N LEU A 35 12.45 -1.50 6.84
CA LEU A 35 12.21 -0.25 7.57
C LEU A 35 11.36 0.76 6.79
N TRP A 36 10.99 0.47 5.54
CA TRP A 36 10.14 1.35 4.72
C TRP A 36 8.66 1.07 4.96
N PRO A 37 7.79 2.09 4.78
CA PRO A 37 6.36 1.88 4.96
C PRO A 37 5.84 0.85 3.94
N HIS A 38 4.89 0.02 4.38
CA HIS A 38 4.20 -0.99 3.58
C HIS A 38 5.06 -2.16 3.06
N ILE A 39 6.30 -2.31 3.53
CA ILE A 39 7.13 -3.48 3.19
C ILE A 39 6.80 -4.63 4.15
N SER A 40 6.21 -5.70 3.61
CA SER A 40 5.81 -6.89 4.37
C SER A 40 5.83 -8.16 3.52
N GLY A 41 5.98 -9.32 4.17
CA GLY A 41 5.90 -10.63 3.53
C GLY A 41 4.49 -11.26 3.57
N THR A 42 3.57 -10.66 4.33
CA THR A 42 2.23 -11.21 4.61
C THR A 42 1.09 -10.57 3.82
N PHE A 43 1.33 -9.43 3.18
CA PHE A 43 0.31 -8.65 2.48
C PHE A 43 0.91 -8.11 1.18
N GLU A 44 0.28 -8.39 0.02
CA GLU A 44 0.63 -7.70 -1.23
C GLU A 44 0.49 -6.18 -1.02
N GLU A 45 1.33 -5.37 -1.68
CA GLU A 45 1.21 -3.90 -1.65
C GLU A 45 -0.26 -3.50 -1.92
N GLY A 46 -0.95 -3.00 -0.88
CA GLY A 46 -2.35 -2.58 -0.96
C GLY A 46 -3.41 -3.52 -0.34
N LEU A 47 -3.08 -4.74 0.09
CA LEU A 47 -4.02 -5.63 0.77
C LEU A 47 -4.00 -5.42 2.29
N THR A 48 -4.80 -4.49 2.80
CA THR A 48 -4.92 -4.30 4.25
C THR A 48 -6.27 -4.81 4.77
N GLY A 49 -6.23 -5.92 5.50
CA GLY A 49 -7.13 -6.07 6.65
C GLY A 49 -6.75 -4.97 7.64
N THR A 50 -7.62 -3.96 7.76
CA THR A 50 -7.39 -2.70 8.52
C THR A 50 -6.21 -1.87 7.98
N GLN A 51 -6.51 -0.73 7.37
CA GLN A 51 -5.58 0.22 6.74
C GLN A 51 -4.46 0.79 7.65
N GLN A 52 -4.22 0.24 8.84
CA GLN A 52 -3.26 0.79 9.81
C GLN A 52 -2.07 -0.12 10.16
N ASN A 53 -2.06 -1.42 9.81
CA ASN A 53 -1.09 -2.35 10.42
C ASN A 53 -0.21 -3.20 9.48
N ALA A 54 -0.44 -3.20 8.16
CA ALA A 54 0.39 -3.99 7.24
C ALA A 54 1.71 -3.28 6.91
N GLY A 55 2.84 -3.80 7.39
CA GLY A 55 4.18 -3.31 7.05
C GLY A 55 4.55 -1.95 7.62
N MET A 56 3.86 -1.51 8.68
CA MET A 56 4.09 -0.19 9.29
C MET A 56 4.88 -0.26 10.61
N GLY A 57 4.84 -1.38 11.33
CA GLY A 57 5.40 -1.49 12.68
C GLY A 57 6.90 -1.16 12.77
N LEU A 58 7.72 -1.77 11.90
CA LEU A 58 9.17 -1.50 11.85
C LEU A 58 9.49 -0.07 11.42
N PHE A 59 8.72 0.47 10.48
CA PHE A 59 8.83 1.88 10.08
C PHE A 59 8.56 2.82 11.27
N PHE A 60 7.49 2.57 12.03
CA PHE A 60 7.13 3.41 13.18
C PHE A 60 8.24 3.43 14.24
N ILE A 61 8.76 2.27 14.64
CA ILE A 61 9.81 2.21 15.67
C ILE A 61 11.14 2.79 15.15
N ALA A 62 11.44 2.64 13.86
CA ALA A 62 12.63 3.24 13.26
C ALA A 62 12.53 4.76 13.23
N GLU A 63 11.41 5.34 12.79
CA GLU A 63 11.22 6.79 12.80
C GLU A 63 11.15 7.35 14.22
N MET A 64 10.57 6.60 15.16
CA MET A 64 10.56 6.98 16.58
C MET A 64 11.98 7.03 17.15
N ALA A 65 12.85 6.06 16.82
CA ALA A 65 14.27 6.12 17.21
C ALA A 65 14.96 7.37 16.65
N LYS A 66 14.75 7.67 15.35
CA LYS A 66 15.35 8.85 14.69
C LYS A 66 14.96 10.16 15.37
N LEU A 67 13.67 10.35 15.62
CA LEU A 67 13.11 11.61 16.13
C LEU A 67 13.38 11.87 17.60
N THR A 68 13.67 10.83 18.38
CA THR A 68 13.78 10.93 19.84
C THR A 68 15.21 10.77 20.36
N GLY A 69 16.18 10.61 19.46
CA GLY A 69 17.55 10.25 19.86
C GLY A 69 17.66 8.82 20.40
N GLY A 70 16.75 7.93 19.98
CA GLY A 70 16.73 6.53 20.37
C GLY A 70 17.67 5.65 19.56
N THR A 71 17.78 4.39 19.94
CA THR A 71 18.56 3.37 19.23
C THR A 71 17.67 2.18 18.88
N LEU A 72 17.84 1.65 17.67
CA LEU A 72 17.17 0.45 17.17
C LEU A 72 18.21 -0.50 16.62
N LEU A 73 18.28 -1.71 17.17
CA LEU A 73 19.09 -2.82 16.65
C LEU A 73 18.15 -3.90 16.14
N ILE A 74 18.37 -4.34 14.90
CA ILE A 74 17.66 -5.48 14.34
C ILE A 74 18.68 -6.49 13.86
N ALA A 75 18.64 -7.70 14.41
CA ALA A 75 19.42 -8.83 13.93
C ALA A 75 18.47 -9.87 13.35
N THR A 76 18.76 -10.33 12.14
CA THR A 76 18.03 -11.40 11.47
C THR A 76 19.01 -12.31 10.74
N ARG A 77 18.53 -13.35 10.08
CA ARG A 77 19.41 -14.33 9.41
C ARG A 77 20.29 -13.61 8.37
N GLY A 78 21.60 -13.57 8.64
CA GLY A 78 22.61 -13.03 7.73
C GLY A 78 22.83 -11.52 7.76
N ALA A 79 22.13 -10.76 8.61
CA ALA A 79 22.34 -9.32 8.73
C ALA A 79 22.01 -8.79 10.13
N THR A 80 22.78 -7.80 10.57
CA THR A 80 22.50 -7.03 11.79
C THR A 80 22.63 -5.55 11.47
N LEU A 81 21.58 -4.79 11.76
CA LEU A 81 21.50 -3.36 11.52
C LEU A 81 21.40 -2.60 12.85
N LEU A 82 22.16 -1.53 12.98
CA LEU A 82 22.04 -0.56 14.06
C LEU A 82 21.63 0.80 13.48
N LEU A 83 20.59 1.37 14.07
CA LEU A 83 20.12 2.72 13.81
C LEU A 83 20.23 3.53 15.10
N SER A 84 20.88 4.69 15.03
CA SER A 84 21.00 5.63 16.14
C SER A 84 20.49 7.00 15.71
N GLY A 85 19.46 7.51 16.39
CA GLY A 85 18.89 8.82 16.14
C GLY A 85 19.59 9.94 16.90
N TRP A 86 19.31 11.18 16.51
CA TRP A 86 19.74 12.40 17.17
C TRP A 86 18.51 13.27 17.42
N VAL A 87 18.51 14.03 18.53
CA VAL A 87 17.40 14.94 18.84
C VAL A 87 17.59 16.25 18.07
N ASP A 88 17.04 16.32 16.86
CA ASP A 88 16.94 17.54 16.06
C ASP A 88 15.64 17.58 15.24
N GLU A 89 15.31 18.74 14.67
CA GLU A 89 14.07 18.94 13.89
C GLU A 89 14.09 18.16 12.57
N GLU A 90 15.28 17.86 12.03
CA GLU A 90 15.43 17.10 10.79
C GLU A 90 15.33 15.57 10.98
N GLY A 91 15.53 15.05 12.19
CA GLY A 91 15.59 13.62 12.49
C GLY A 91 16.85 12.97 11.92
N ASN A 92 18.01 13.61 12.09
CA ASN A 92 19.29 13.05 11.68
C ASN A 92 19.53 11.72 12.39
N HIS A 93 20.16 10.79 11.69
CA HIS A 93 20.41 9.44 12.18
C HIS A 93 21.63 8.83 11.50
N ASP A 94 22.26 7.91 12.23
CA ASP A 94 23.23 6.97 11.69
C ASP A 94 22.53 5.63 11.47
N LEU A 95 22.80 4.98 10.34
CA LEU A 95 22.29 3.67 9.99
C LEU A 95 23.43 2.85 9.42
N ARG A 96 23.81 1.78 10.13
CA ARG A 96 24.98 0.96 9.79
C ARG A 96 24.74 -0.52 10.01
N PHE A 97 25.31 -1.32 9.13
CA PHE A 97 25.40 -2.77 9.34
C PHE A 97 26.58 -3.10 10.26
N ILE A 98 26.40 -4.10 11.12
CA ILE A 98 27.44 -4.58 12.03
C ILE A 98 28.34 -5.57 11.29
N GLU A 99 29.64 -5.31 11.33
CA GLU A 99 30.68 -6.17 10.74
C GLU A 99 31.18 -7.24 11.73
N PRO A 100 31.67 -8.40 11.23
CA PRO A 100 31.66 -8.83 9.84
C PRO A 100 30.26 -9.13 9.28
N ARG A 101 30.06 -8.87 7.99
CA ARG A 101 28.85 -9.25 7.25
C ARG A 101 28.45 -10.71 7.50
N GLY A 102 27.15 -10.98 7.51
CA GLY A 102 26.60 -12.31 7.78
C GLY A 102 26.32 -12.58 9.26
N ILE A 103 26.78 -11.72 10.18
CA ILE A 103 26.37 -11.78 11.59
C ILE A 103 24.89 -11.44 11.71
N GLY A 104 24.16 -12.28 12.46
CA GLY A 104 22.72 -12.19 12.55
C GLY A 104 22.13 -13.02 13.68
N PHE A 105 20.80 -13.10 13.70
CA PHE A 105 20.05 -13.93 14.64
C PHE A 105 19.33 -15.07 13.89
N PRO A 106 19.24 -16.29 14.44
CA PRO A 106 18.56 -17.42 13.78
C PRO A 106 17.07 -17.22 13.46
N GLY A 107 16.42 -16.18 13.97
CA GLY A 107 15.10 -15.73 13.53
C GLY A 107 15.09 -14.21 13.35
N THR A 108 14.40 -13.50 14.23
CA THR A 108 14.48 -12.03 14.31
C THR A 108 14.68 -11.61 15.76
N LEU A 109 15.62 -10.71 15.99
CA LEU A 109 15.82 -9.98 17.24
C LEU A 109 15.66 -8.50 16.93
N VAL A 110 14.78 -7.83 17.66
CA VAL A 110 14.57 -6.38 17.60
C VAL A 110 14.80 -5.82 19.00
N VAL A 111 15.75 -4.91 19.13
CA VAL A 111 16.05 -4.18 20.37
C VAL A 111 15.82 -2.71 20.10
N PHE A 112 15.04 -2.05 20.95
CA PHE A 112 14.66 -0.67 20.80
C PHE A 112 14.85 0.07 22.12
N GLU A 113 15.52 1.21 22.06
CA GLU A 113 15.86 2.05 23.20
C GLU A 113 15.39 3.48 22.98
N LEU A 114 14.72 4.02 23.99
CA LEU A 114 14.22 5.39 24.00
C LEU A 114 14.62 6.13 25.29
N PRO A 115 15.05 7.39 25.19
CA PRO A 115 15.18 8.26 26.35
C PRO A 115 13.78 8.60 26.89
N VAL A 116 13.54 8.31 28.18
CA VAL A 116 12.23 8.48 28.84
C VAL A 116 11.80 9.96 28.93
N GLY A 117 12.73 10.90 28.75
CA GLY A 117 12.45 12.34 28.67
C GLY A 117 12.43 12.93 27.25
N GLY A 118 12.63 12.12 26.21
CA GLY A 118 12.72 12.59 24.82
C GLY A 118 11.37 12.73 24.10
N VAL A 119 10.27 12.30 24.73
CA VAL A 119 8.92 12.33 24.13
C VAL A 119 8.03 13.24 24.98
N VAL A 120 8.02 14.53 24.65
CA VAL A 120 7.21 15.54 25.34
C VAL A 120 5.78 15.58 24.79
N ASP A 121 5.59 15.27 23.50
CA ASP A 121 4.29 15.22 22.82
C ASP A 121 4.19 13.96 21.94
N TYR A 122 3.59 12.90 22.50
CA TYR A 122 3.41 11.62 21.81
C TYR A 122 2.42 11.73 20.62
N PRO A 123 1.24 12.37 20.75
CA PRO A 123 0.36 12.61 19.60
C PRO A 123 1.03 13.31 18.42
N ALA A 124 1.78 14.39 18.65
CA ALA A 124 2.47 15.13 17.58
C ALA A 124 3.56 14.29 16.91
N LEU A 125 4.30 13.49 17.70
CA LEU A 125 5.28 12.55 17.18
C LEU A 125 4.64 11.52 16.24
N ILE A 126 3.52 10.93 16.63
CA ILE A 126 2.81 9.94 15.81
C ILE A 126 2.29 10.55 14.51
N GLU A 127 1.73 11.77 14.53
CA GLU A 127 1.31 12.46 13.30
C GLU A 127 2.49 12.76 12.37
N THR A 128 3.62 13.20 12.94
CA THR A 128 4.85 13.43 12.15
C THR A 128 5.31 12.16 11.44
N ILE A 129 5.30 11.01 12.12
CA ILE A 129 5.67 9.72 11.54
C ILE A 129 4.69 9.32 10.42
N LYS A 130 3.38 9.54 10.61
CA LYS A 130 2.37 9.29 9.56
C LYS A 130 2.58 10.16 8.33
N GLU A 131 2.91 11.43 8.48
CA GLU A 131 3.21 12.31 7.35
C GLU A 131 4.47 11.87 6.59
N ARG A 132 5.54 11.46 7.31
CA ARG A 132 6.73 10.87 6.69
C ARG A 132 6.41 9.58 5.92
N ALA A 133 5.50 8.75 6.43
CA ALA A 133 5.04 7.57 5.71
C ALA A 133 4.37 7.96 4.38
N LYS A 134 3.43 8.90 4.40
CA LYS A 134 2.73 9.38 3.19
C LYS A 134 3.70 9.91 2.12
N GLN A 135 4.76 10.61 2.53
CA GLN A 135 5.77 11.14 1.60
C GLN A 135 6.64 10.05 0.97
N ARG A 136 6.94 8.98 1.72
CA ARG A 136 7.83 7.88 1.28
C ARG A 136 7.11 6.73 0.62
N THR A 137 5.79 6.65 0.75
CA THR A 137 4.94 5.75 -0.03
C THR A 137 4.96 6.21 -1.48
N PRO A 138 5.58 5.46 -2.42
CA PRO A 138 5.62 5.86 -3.82
C PRO A 138 4.20 5.98 -4.38
N GLN A 139 3.91 7.05 -5.12
CA GLN A 139 2.62 7.26 -5.81
C GLN A 139 2.25 6.14 -6.83
N ARG A 140 3.13 5.14 -7.03
CA ARG A 140 3.08 4.14 -8.11
C ARG A 140 2.80 2.68 -7.68
N ALA A 141 2.59 2.37 -6.40
CA ALA A 141 2.27 1.02 -5.94
C ALA A 141 0.76 0.65 -6.04
N ILE A 142 0.06 1.15 -7.06
CA ILE A 142 -1.31 0.74 -7.38
C ILE A 142 -1.43 0.75 -8.91
N HIS A 143 -1.35 -0.41 -9.58
CA HIS A 143 -1.82 -0.48 -10.96
C HIS A 143 -3.35 -0.36 -10.93
N ARG A 144 -3.85 0.88 -10.92
CA ARG A 144 -5.27 1.16 -11.10
C ARG A 144 -5.63 0.83 -12.55
N TRP A 145 -6.54 -0.10 -12.73
CA TRP A 145 -7.17 -0.42 -14.02
C TRP A 145 -8.30 0.56 -14.34
N ILE A 146 -8.83 1.24 -13.31
CA ILE A 146 -9.58 2.49 -13.46
C ILE A 146 -8.60 3.64 -13.70
N ARG A 147 -8.69 4.25 -14.88
CA ARG A 147 -7.87 5.39 -15.29
C ARG A 147 -8.72 6.66 -15.35
N PHE A 148 -8.23 7.72 -14.73
CA PHE A 148 -8.85 9.06 -14.79
C PHE A 148 -8.14 9.98 -15.79
N ASP A 149 -7.12 9.45 -16.48
CA ASP A 149 -6.40 10.13 -17.54
C ASP A 149 -7.21 10.13 -18.85
N PRO A 150 -6.86 10.99 -19.84
CA PRO A 150 -7.52 11.00 -21.13
C PRO A 150 -7.53 9.61 -21.79
N ALA A 151 -8.72 9.19 -22.22
CA ALA A 151 -8.90 7.92 -22.93
C ALA A 151 -8.36 8.00 -24.36
N PRO A 152 -7.91 6.87 -24.93
CA PRO A 152 -7.51 6.83 -26.33
C PRO A 152 -8.72 7.08 -27.25
N PRO A 153 -8.53 7.69 -28.44
CA PRO A 153 -9.62 8.09 -29.33
C PRO A 153 -10.55 6.96 -29.77
N GLU A 154 -10.05 5.74 -29.83
CA GLU A 154 -10.77 4.52 -30.19
C GLU A 154 -11.64 3.95 -29.06
N ALA A 155 -11.55 4.49 -27.84
CA ALA A 155 -12.30 3.99 -26.70
C ALA A 155 -13.79 4.27 -26.83
N THR A 156 -14.61 3.24 -26.63
CA THR A 156 -16.08 3.38 -26.66
C THR A 156 -16.58 4.04 -25.38
N VAL A 157 -17.42 5.06 -25.51
CA VAL A 157 -17.96 5.83 -24.37
C VAL A 157 -19.34 5.31 -23.96
N PHE A 158 -19.52 5.06 -22.65
CA PHE A 158 -20.78 4.68 -22.03
C PHE A 158 -21.25 5.77 -21.07
N GLU A 159 -22.40 6.37 -21.36
CA GLU A 159 -23.05 7.35 -20.48
C GLU A 159 -23.79 6.65 -19.35
N ILE A 160 -23.32 6.80 -18.11
CA ILE A 160 -23.91 6.14 -16.94
C ILE A 160 -25.23 6.80 -16.49
N GLN A 161 -25.47 8.05 -16.91
CA GLN A 161 -26.65 8.84 -16.54
C GLN A 161 -27.99 8.15 -16.83
N LYS A 162 -28.10 7.36 -17.90
CA LYS A 162 -29.39 6.83 -18.38
C LYS A 162 -29.99 5.73 -17.49
N GLN A 163 -29.26 5.25 -16.48
CA GLN A 163 -29.62 4.06 -15.71
C GLN A 163 -29.32 4.16 -14.20
N ALA A 164 -29.02 5.35 -13.68
CA ALA A 164 -28.59 5.53 -12.29
C ALA A 164 -29.56 4.87 -11.28
N GLU A 165 -28.99 4.10 -10.35
CA GLU A 165 -29.69 3.37 -9.28
C GLU A 165 -30.54 2.15 -9.70
N ASN A 166 -30.56 1.78 -10.98
CA ASN A 166 -31.21 0.55 -11.45
C ASN A 166 -30.19 -0.61 -11.54
N THR A 167 -30.10 -1.41 -10.48
CA THR A 167 -29.19 -2.57 -10.40
C THR A 167 -29.40 -3.58 -11.54
N PRO A 168 -30.64 -4.00 -11.91
CA PRO A 168 -30.85 -4.84 -13.09
C PRO A 168 -30.30 -4.25 -14.39
N ALA A 169 -30.52 -2.96 -14.63
CA ALA A 169 -30.01 -2.29 -15.83
C ALA A 169 -28.46 -2.25 -15.84
N ALA A 170 -27.84 -2.01 -14.68
CA ALA A 170 -26.38 -2.09 -14.52
C ALA A 170 -25.81 -3.46 -14.86
N ILE A 171 -26.44 -4.54 -14.38
CA ILE A 171 -26.03 -5.92 -14.70
C ILE A 171 -26.17 -6.17 -16.20
N GLN A 172 -27.28 -5.77 -16.79
CA GLN A 172 -27.51 -5.94 -18.22
C GLN A 172 -26.45 -5.22 -19.04
N LEU A 173 -26.18 -3.94 -18.74
CA LEU A 173 -25.14 -3.14 -19.39
C LEU A 173 -23.74 -3.77 -19.23
N ALA A 174 -23.43 -4.27 -18.02
CA ALA A 174 -22.17 -4.95 -17.76
C ALA A 174 -22.00 -6.19 -18.65
N GLN A 175 -23.03 -7.03 -18.74
CA GLN A 175 -22.98 -8.32 -19.45
C GLN A 175 -23.09 -8.17 -20.97
N SER A 176 -23.94 -7.27 -21.47
CA SER A 176 -24.20 -7.15 -22.91
C SER A 176 -23.18 -6.27 -23.63
N GLU A 177 -22.58 -5.29 -22.94
CA GLU A 177 -21.80 -4.24 -23.59
C GLU A 177 -20.37 -4.11 -23.06
N ILE A 178 -20.20 -4.04 -21.73
CA ILE A 178 -18.89 -3.77 -21.10
C ILE A 178 -17.99 -5.01 -21.16
N THR A 179 -18.44 -6.13 -20.60
CA THR A 179 -17.67 -7.37 -20.51
C THR A 179 -17.20 -7.89 -21.88
N PRO A 180 -18.06 -7.96 -22.93
CA PRO A 180 -17.62 -8.43 -24.24
C PRO A 180 -16.48 -7.59 -24.87
N ARG A 181 -16.45 -6.28 -24.61
CA ARG A 181 -15.40 -5.38 -25.12
C ARG A 181 -14.08 -5.56 -24.37
N ILE A 182 -14.15 -5.72 -23.05
CA ILE A 182 -12.97 -6.06 -22.24
C ILE A 182 -12.36 -7.39 -22.69
N LEU A 183 -13.20 -8.40 -22.98
CA LEU A 183 -12.75 -9.69 -23.54
C LEU A 183 -12.02 -9.54 -24.89
N ARG A 184 -12.43 -8.58 -25.71
CA ARG A 184 -11.75 -8.23 -26.98
C ARG A 184 -10.54 -7.30 -26.81
N ARG A 185 -10.23 -6.91 -25.57
CA ARG A 185 -9.17 -5.94 -25.22
C ARG A 185 -9.39 -4.55 -25.82
N GLU A 186 -10.65 -4.19 -26.00
CA GLU A 186 -11.04 -2.86 -26.45
C GLU A 186 -11.14 -1.93 -25.23
N PRO A 187 -10.44 -0.77 -25.21
CA PRO A 187 -10.56 0.18 -24.13
C PRO A 187 -11.96 0.81 -24.11
N ILE A 188 -12.48 1.06 -22.91
CA ILE A 188 -13.80 1.67 -22.71
C ILE A 188 -13.69 2.92 -21.85
N VAL A 189 -14.66 3.83 -21.99
CA VAL A 189 -14.80 5.02 -21.16
C VAL A 189 -16.15 5.00 -20.47
N LEU A 190 -16.17 5.14 -19.15
CA LEU A 190 -17.39 5.34 -18.38
C LEU A 190 -17.53 6.83 -18.07
N ASP A 191 -18.62 7.42 -18.56
CA ASP A 191 -18.92 8.83 -18.39
C ASP A 191 -19.95 9.03 -17.29
N PHE A 192 -19.50 9.64 -16.19
CA PHE A 192 -20.33 9.92 -15.01
C PHE A 192 -20.80 11.38 -14.94
N SER A 193 -20.74 12.11 -16.06
CA SER A 193 -21.22 13.48 -16.15
C SER A 193 -22.58 13.61 -15.44
N GLY A 194 -22.80 14.68 -14.69
CA GLY A 194 -24.09 14.95 -14.03
C GLY A 194 -24.47 14.03 -12.86
N LEU A 195 -23.65 13.03 -12.50
CA LEU A 195 -23.90 12.15 -11.35
C LEU A 195 -23.12 12.64 -10.12
N ARG A 196 -23.85 13.17 -9.13
CA ARG A 196 -23.27 13.68 -7.87
C ARG A 196 -23.02 12.58 -6.83
N ILE A 197 -23.86 11.55 -6.84
CA ILE A 197 -23.79 10.40 -5.93
C ILE A 197 -24.25 9.15 -6.67
N LEU A 198 -23.68 8.00 -6.28
CA LEU A 198 -24.06 6.68 -6.78
C LEU A 198 -23.99 5.69 -5.63
N THR A 199 -24.93 4.75 -5.61
CA THR A 199 -24.96 3.69 -4.60
C THR A 199 -23.86 2.65 -4.85
N GLN A 200 -23.36 2.06 -3.76
CA GLN A 200 -22.37 0.98 -3.84
C GLN A 200 -22.91 -0.24 -4.58
N SER A 201 -24.19 -0.58 -4.38
CA SER A 201 -24.85 -1.72 -5.04
C SER A 201 -24.90 -1.55 -6.56
N TYR A 202 -25.17 -0.34 -7.05
CA TYR A 202 -25.18 -0.05 -8.47
C TYR A 202 -23.78 -0.21 -9.09
N LEU A 203 -22.77 0.41 -8.47
CA LEU A 203 -21.38 0.33 -8.92
C LEU A 203 -20.87 -1.12 -8.90
N HIS A 204 -21.15 -1.87 -7.83
CA HIS A 204 -20.83 -3.30 -7.73
C HIS A 204 -21.42 -4.07 -8.92
N SER A 205 -22.72 -3.90 -9.19
CA SER A 205 -23.38 -4.61 -10.27
C SER A 205 -22.88 -4.22 -11.67
N LEU A 206 -22.44 -2.98 -11.84
CA LEU A 206 -21.91 -2.50 -13.10
C LEU A 206 -20.47 -2.97 -13.36
N LEU A 207 -19.61 -3.03 -12.33
CA LEU A 207 -18.16 -3.06 -12.53
C LEU A 207 -17.41 -4.18 -11.84
N PHE A 208 -18.01 -4.93 -10.92
CA PHE A 208 -17.29 -5.98 -10.20
C PHE A 208 -16.66 -7.03 -11.12
N GLU A 209 -17.45 -7.67 -11.99
CA GLU A 209 -16.91 -8.63 -12.96
C GLU A 209 -16.07 -7.97 -14.07
N PRO A 210 -16.50 -6.85 -14.68
CA PRO A 210 -15.68 -6.11 -15.64
C PRO A 210 -14.27 -5.78 -15.14
N LEU A 211 -14.14 -5.34 -13.88
CA LEU A 211 -12.83 -4.98 -13.31
C LEU A 211 -11.91 -6.20 -13.16
N ARG A 212 -12.45 -7.35 -12.73
CA ARG A 212 -11.68 -8.60 -12.65
C ARG A 212 -11.20 -9.05 -14.02
N LEU A 213 -12.04 -8.94 -15.04
CA LEU A 213 -11.68 -9.26 -16.41
C LEU A 213 -10.67 -8.27 -16.99
N ALA A 214 -10.85 -6.98 -16.73
CA ALA A 214 -9.93 -5.92 -17.14
C ALA A 214 -8.53 -6.15 -16.55
N TRP A 215 -8.46 -6.52 -15.29
CA TRP A 215 -7.21 -6.92 -14.62
C TRP A 215 -6.59 -8.16 -15.28
N ALA A 216 -7.37 -9.24 -15.45
CA ALA A 216 -6.88 -10.49 -16.04
C ALA A 216 -6.36 -10.33 -17.47
N LEU A 217 -7.00 -9.45 -18.26
CA LEU A 217 -6.67 -9.22 -19.67
C LEU A 217 -5.77 -8.00 -19.91
N ARG A 218 -5.42 -7.27 -18.84
CA ARG A 218 -4.64 -6.02 -18.87
C ARG A 218 -5.26 -4.94 -19.77
N THR A 219 -6.58 -4.82 -19.73
CA THR A 219 -7.35 -3.84 -20.51
C THR A 219 -7.80 -2.70 -19.59
N PRO A 220 -7.34 -1.45 -19.77
CA PRO A 220 -7.74 -0.33 -18.92
C PRO A 220 -9.21 0.08 -19.13
N ILE A 221 -9.87 0.48 -18.04
CA ILE A 221 -11.18 1.12 -18.03
C ILE A 221 -10.97 2.60 -17.72
N TYR A 222 -11.28 3.46 -18.68
CA TYR A 222 -11.17 4.90 -18.49
C TYR A 222 -12.46 5.46 -17.89
N VAL A 223 -12.31 6.53 -17.14
CA VAL A 223 -13.40 7.17 -16.41
C VAL A 223 -13.26 8.68 -16.58
N ARG A 224 -14.37 9.34 -16.94
CA ARG A 224 -14.40 10.80 -17.10
C ARG A 224 -15.61 11.44 -16.42
N SER A 225 -15.51 12.75 -16.20
CA SER A 225 -16.58 13.59 -15.63
C SER A 225 -17.11 13.08 -14.28
N VAL A 226 -16.20 12.73 -13.37
CA VAL A 226 -16.55 12.14 -12.06
C VAL A 226 -16.46 13.17 -10.94
N GLU A 227 -17.53 13.26 -10.15
CA GLU A 227 -17.56 14.02 -8.89
C GLU A 227 -16.76 13.30 -7.78
N PRO A 228 -16.14 14.01 -6.82
CA PRO A 228 -15.28 13.42 -5.80
C PRO A 228 -15.91 12.25 -5.02
N ALA A 229 -17.21 12.32 -4.71
CA ALA A 229 -17.92 11.24 -4.01
C ALA A 229 -18.02 9.95 -4.84
N VAL A 230 -18.27 10.08 -6.15
CA VAL A 230 -18.34 8.95 -7.08
C VAL A 230 -16.93 8.36 -7.30
N ARG A 231 -15.90 9.21 -7.37
CA ARG A 231 -14.50 8.77 -7.45
C ARG A 231 -14.11 7.89 -6.27
N SER A 232 -14.41 8.32 -5.05
CA SER A 232 -14.13 7.55 -3.84
C SER A 232 -14.79 6.17 -3.88
N ASN A 233 -16.02 6.07 -4.37
CA ASN A 233 -16.73 4.80 -4.50
C ASN A 233 -16.13 3.88 -5.58
N LEU A 234 -15.66 4.44 -6.70
CA LEU A 234 -14.97 3.70 -7.76
C LEU A 234 -13.62 3.14 -7.28
N GLU A 235 -12.85 3.95 -6.58
CA GLU A 235 -11.57 3.53 -5.98
C GLU A 235 -11.80 2.43 -4.93
N LEU A 236 -12.86 2.54 -4.11
CA LEU A 236 -13.23 1.50 -3.14
C LEU A 236 -13.67 0.19 -3.82
N LEU A 237 -14.43 0.29 -4.91
CA LEU A 237 -14.88 -0.83 -5.73
C LEU A 237 -13.72 -1.59 -6.38
N GLU A 238 -12.80 -0.88 -7.01
CA GLU A 238 -11.59 -1.46 -7.61
C GLU A 238 -10.77 -2.24 -6.58
N ASN A 239 -10.62 -1.69 -5.37
CA ASN A 239 -9.87 -2.33 -4.29
C ASN A 239 -10.49 -3.67 -3.85
N TYR A 240 -11.82 -3.78 -3.73
CA TYR A 240 -12.43 -5.05 -3.31
C TYR A 240 -12.63 -6.04 -4.46
N ALA A 241 -12.84 -5.57 -5.70
CA ALA A 241 -13.03 -6.44 -6.87
C ALA A 241 -11.79 -7.28 -7.18
N LEU A 242 -10.61 -6.74 -6.92
CA LEU A 242 -9.32 -7.39 -7.16
C LEU A 242 -8.79 -8.19 -5.96
N ALA A 243 -9.47 -8.12 -4.82
CA ALA A 243 -9.07 -8.79 -3.58
C ALA A 243 -9.59 -10.24 -3.44
N GLY A 244 -10.16 -10.83 -4.51
CA GLY A 244 -10.75 -12.18 -4.48
C GLY A 244 -10.71 -12.96 -5.78
#